data_AF-A0A1W2TW01-F1
#
_entry.id   AF-A0A1W2TW01-F1
#
_cell.length_a   1.000
_cell.length_b   1.000
_cell.length_c   1.000
_cell.angle_alpha   90.00
_cell.angle_beta   90.00
_cell.angle_gamma   90.00
#
_symmetry.space_group_name_H-M   'P 1'
#
loop_
_entity.id
_entity.type
_entity.pdbx_description
1 polymer ?
#
loop_
_entity_poly.entity_id
_entity_poly.type
_entity_poly.pdbx_seq_one_letter_code
_entity_poly.pdbx_strand_id
1 'polypeptide(L)'
;MDNHGIARVARTARTEEQRRQDLEKIRKYRELEDAIRDKTSCRAYDDPALFPLTSKLLRLNPEYYTIWNVRRRCLTSGLLSRPSAGSWPSRAWPSTLPSATTSPSSTASSPSPSDATPPSPTSPTTGKSGTTADLAATTTTTATTATDAEAEADANIKTDTDVLQSELTFTIPLLLEFPKCYWIWKYRKWILEQAILRLPKAVASGVWDAELALASKMLVKDCRNFHAWGYRRYLVARLESPDLLGRSLAEDEFAYTSKMIHEDLSNFSAWHNRSRLMLRVLDERGADDKARAAFLEAEMSQVQEALNVGPEDQSLWYYHRYLMSQVIGSEGKPIITPNLTVAQKISYLDLEIEFIKDLLQDFPNLKWPYEALLEYTFALCKLQPGAASEGEEKDPNFWLAKLRKLDAMQAGRWNDVERDIEREITT
;
A
#
# COMPACT_ATOMS: atom_id res chain seq x y z
N MET A 1 -6.39 -19.17 10.81
CA MET A 1 -7.21 -19.70 9.69
C MET A 1 -8.53 -18.95 9.67
N ASP A 2 -8.58 -17.81 8.97
CA ASP A 2 -9.82 -17.05 8.81
C ASP A 2 -10.70 -17.78 7.79
N ASN A 3 -11.83 -18.30 8.26
CA ASN A 3 -12.79 -19.07 7.48
C ASN A 3 -13.59 -18.15 6.55
N HIS A 4 -12.92 -17.53 5.58
CA HIS A 4 -13.58 -16.93 4.42
C HIS A 4 -13.71 -17.97 3.33
N GLY A 5 -14.54 -18.96 3.63
CA GLY A 5 -15.16 -19.84 2.66
C GLY A 5 -16.55 -20.08 3.18
N ILE A 6 -17.58 -19.83 2.36
CA ILE A 6 -18.88 -20.46 2.62
C ILE A 6 -18.54 -21.95 2.69
N ALA A 7 -18.66 -22.55 3.87
CA ALA A 7 -18.48 -23.98 4.02
C ALA A 7 -19.34 -24.62 2.92
N ARG A 8 -18.74 -25.44 2.06
CA ARG A 8 -19.50 -26.24 1.09
C ARG A 8 -20.28 -27.30 1.88
N VAL A 9 -21.27 -26.86 2.65
CA VAL A 9 -22.33 -27.70 3.12
C VAL A 9 -23.04 -28.12 1.84
N ALA A 10 -23.21 -29.43 1.62
CA ALA A 10 -24.16 -29.91 0.62
C ALA A 10 -25.44 -29.06 0.77
N ARG A 11 -26.07 -28.61 -0.32
CA ARG A 11 -27.30 -27.81 -0.28
C ARG A 11 -28.43 -28.63 0.37
N THR A 12 -28.37 -28.86 1.67
CA THR A 12 -29.49 -29.29 2.49
C THR A 12 -30.49 -28.13 2.41
N ALA A 13 -31.71 -28.45 1.99
CA ALA A 13 -32.79 -27.48 2.02
C ALA A 13 -32.86 -26.91 3.44
N ARG A 14 -32.83 -25.58 3.57
CA ARG A 14 -33.00 -24.91 4.86
C ARG A 14 -34.28 -25.42 5.50
N THR A 15 -34.24 -25.73 6.79
CA THR A 15 -35.47 -26.12 7.51
C THR A 15 -36.44 -24.95 7.52
N GLU A 16 -37.74 -25.22 7.65
CA GLU A 16 -38.76 -24.16 7.73
C GLU A 16 -38.48 -23.22 8.91
N GLU A 17 -37.94 -23.74 10.02
CA GLU A 17 -37.53 -22.93 11.16
C GLU A 17 -36.36 -22.00 10.84
N GLN A 18 -35.31 -22.48 10.15
CA GLN A 18 -34.21 -21.63 9.69
C GLN A 18 -34.70 -20.54 8.73
N ARG A 19 -35.64 -20.89 7.82
CA ARG A 19 -36.25 -19.93 6.91
C ARG A 19 -37.04 -18.85 7.66
N ARG A 20 -37.83 -19.23 8.66
CA ARG A 20 -38.57 -18.31 9.52
C ARG A 20 -37.65 -17.35 10.27
N GLN A 21 -36.56 -17.86 10.84
CA GLN A 21 -35.53 -17.05 11.51
C GLN A 21 -34.85 -16.07 10.55
N ASP A 22 -34.51 -16.50 9.34
CA ASP A 22 -33.90 -15.64 8.33
C ASP A 22 -34.88 -14.54 7.86
N LEU A 23 -36.16 -14.86 7.67
CA LEU A 23 -37.20 -13.88 7.33
C LEU A 23 -37.35 -12.82 8.43
N GLU A 24 -37.30 -13.22 9.70
CA GLU A 24 -37.36 -12.28 10.81
C GLU A 24 -36.13 -11.37 10.87
N LYS A 25 -34.93 -11.92 10.64
CA LYS A 25 -33.69 -11.13 10.54
C LYS A 25 -33.75 -10.12 9.39
N ILE A 26 -34.24 -10.54 8.21
CA ILE A 26 -34.43 -9.68 7.05
C ILE A 26 -35.42 -8.57 7.37
N ARG A 27 -36.54 -8.89 8.01
CA ARG A 27 -37.54 -7.89 8.41
C ARG A 27 -36.95 -6.83 9.34
N LYS A 28 -36.27 -7.26 10.41
CA LYS A 28 -35.59 -6.36 11.37
C LYS A 28 -34.51 -5.50 10.69
N TYR A 29 -33.76 -6.07 9.75
CA TYR A 29 -32.76 -5.32 8.98
C TYR A 29 -33.41 -4.25 8.09
N ARG A 30 -34.50 -4.58 7.39
CA ARG A 30 -35.24 -3.64 6.54
C ARG A 30 -35.90 -2.52 7.35
N GLU A 31 -36.52 -2.84 8.47
CA GLU A 31 -37.08 -1.83 9.40
C GLU A 31 -36.00 -0.82 9.85
N LEU A 32 -34.78 -1.31 10.12
CA LEU A 32 -33.65 -0.45 10.49
C LEU A 32 -33.15 0.41 9.33
N GLU A 33 -33.06 -0.16 8.13
CA GLU A 33 -32.70 0.57 6.91
C GLU A 33 -33.73 1.66 6.58
N ASP A 34 -35.03 1.34 6.66
CA ASP A 34 -36.13 2.27 6.42
C ASP A 34 -36.08 3.44 7.41
N ALA A 35 -35.88 3.16 8.71
CA ALA A 35 -35.76 4.21 9.73
C ALA A 35 -34.58 5.17 9.47
N ILE A 36 -33.45 4.66 8.96
CA ILE A 36 -32.32 5.50 8.54
C ILE A 36 -32.70 6.30 7.29
N ARG A 37 -33.30 5.65 6.30
CA ARG A 37 -33.70 6.29 5.03
C ARG A 37 -34.65 7.46 5.29
N ASP A 38 -35.66 7.27 6.12
CA ASP A 38 -36.66 8.30 6.43
C ASP A 38 -35.99 9.53 7.06
N LYS A 39 -35.12 9.35 8.04
CA LYS A 39 -34.37 10.45 8.67
C LYS A 39 -33.41 11.15 7.68
N THR A 40 -32.75 10.38 6.82
CA THR A 40 -31.83 10.95 5.81
C THR A 40 -32.55 11.70 4.70
N SER A 41 -33.82 11.35 4.39
CA SER A 41 -34.63 12.03 3.38
C SER A 41 -34.93 13.49 3.76
N CYS A 42 -35.06 13.77 5.06
CA CYS A 42 -35.23 15.11 5.61
C CYS A 42 -33.90 15.88 5.80
N ARG A 43 -32.75 15.30 5.41
CA ARG A 43 -31.39 15.83 5.65
C ARG A 43 -31.08 16.15 7.13
N ALA A 44 -31.80 15.55 8.07
CA ALA A 44 -31.62 15.74 9.50
C ALA A 44 -30.43 14.92 10.03
N TYR A 45 -29.20 15.31 9.65
CA TYR A 45 -27.98 14.60 10.03
C TYR A 45 -27.52 14.88 11.47
N ASP A 46 -27.97 15.99 12.04
CA ASP A 46 -27.80 16.41 13.43
C ASP A 46 -28.77 15.72 14.40
N ASP A 47 -29.76 14.97 13.89
CA ASP A 47 -30.70 14.21 14.71
C ASP A 47 -29.95 13.18 15.60
N PRO A 48 -30.01 13.30 16.93
CA PRO A 48 -29.30 12.42 17.86
C PRO A 48 -29.75 10.96 17.75
N ALA A 49 -30.93 10.68 17.20
CA ALA A 49 -31.42 9.32 16.98
C ALA A 49 -30.81 8.66 15.73
N LEU A 50 -30.34 9.42 14.73
CA LEU A 50 -29.83 8.86 13.47
C LEU A 50 -28.48 8.14 13.66
N PHE A 51 -27.57 8.75 14.41
CA PHE A 51 -26.22 8.20 14.60
C PHE A 51 -26.21 6.82 15.29
N PRO A 52 -26.97 6.57 16.37
CA PRO A 52 -27.12 5.23 16.94
C PRO A 52 -27.67 4.17 15.97
N LEU A 53 -28.58 4.55 15.07
CA LEU A 53 -29.12 3.63 14.06
C LEU A 53 -28.04 3.18 13.09
N THR A 54 -27.16 4.09 12.64
CA THR A 54 -26.00 3.70 11.80
C THR A 54 -25.11 2.68 12.51
N SER A 55 -24.89 2.84 13.83
CA SER A 55 -24.08 1.92 14.63
C SER A 55 -24.69 0.52 14.68
N LYS A 56 -26.03 0.43 14.83
CA LYS A 56 -26.76 -0.84 14.82
C LYS A 56 -26.64 -1.53 13.46
N LEU A 57 -26.81 -0.78 12.37
CA LEU A 57 -26.80 -1.36 11.03
C LEU A 57 -25.38 -1.81 10.63
N LEU A 58 -24.37 -1.00 10.89
CA LEU A 58 -22.97 -1.35 10.57
C LEU A 58 -22.45 -2.56 11.35
N ARG A 59 -22.97 -2.82 12.56
CA ARG A 59 -22.71 -4.08 13.28
C ARG A 59 -23.34 -5.31 12.62
N LEU A 60 -24.39 -5.13 11.82
CA LEU A 60 -25.00 -6.21 11.05
C LEU A 60 -24.37 -6.38 9.67
N ASN A 61 -24.01 -5.26 9.03
CA ASN A 61 -23.46 -5.25 7.68
C ASN A 61 -22.52 -4.05 7.46
N PRO A 62 -21.22 -4.20 7.74
CA PRO A 62 -20.24 -3.14 7.49
C PRO A 62 -19.91 -2.97 6.00
N GLU A 63 -20.36 -3.86 5.11
CA GLU A 63 -20.19 -3.68 3.66
C GLU A 63 -21.15 -2.64 3.07
N TYR A 64 -22.16 -2.20 3.82
CA TYR A 64 -23.12 -1.22 3.33
C TYR A 64 -22.54 0.21 3.34
N TYR A 65 -21.84 0.55 2.27
CA TYR A 65 -21.13 1.82 2.09
C TYR A 65 -21.99 3.07 2.37
N THR A 66 -23.28 3.06 2.02
CA THR A 66 -24.19 4.19 2.21
C THR A 66 -24.30 4.57 3.69
N ILE A 67 -24.30 3.58 4.58
CA ILE A 67 -24.46 3.83 6.01
C ILE A 67 -23.19 4.45 6.62
N TRP A 68 -22.01 4.09 6.12
CA TRP A 68 -20.77 4.82 6.45
C TRP A 68 -20.83 6.28 6.00
N ASN A 69 -21.41 6.57 4.83
CA ASN A 69 -21.59 7.95 4.37
C ASN A 69 -22.56 8.73 5.26
N VAL A 70 -23.68 8.13 5.66
CA VAL A 70 -24.63 8.74 6.61
C VAL A 70 -23.95 9.01 7.94
N ARG A 71 -23.20 8.04 8.48
CA ARG A 71 -22.45 8.19 9.73
C ARG A 71 -21.45 9.35 9.68
N ARG A 72 -20.69 9.48 8.59
CA ARG A 72 -19.78 10.63 8.38
C ARG A 72 -20.53 11.96 8.39
N ARG A 73 -21.69 12.04 7.73
CA ARG A 73 -22.52 13.26 7.72
C ARG A 73 -23.04 13.63 9.10
N CYS A 74 -23.44 12.64 9.91
CA CYS A 74 -23.81 12.88 11.30
C CYS A 74 -22.66 13.47 12.13
N LEU A 75 -21.45 12.95 11.96
CA LEU A 75 -20.27 13.48 12.64
C LEU A 75 -19.97 14.92 12.19
N THR A 76 -19.91 15.18 10.88
CA THR A 76 -19.58 16.51 10.37
C THR A 76 -20.64 17.57 10.68
N SER A 77 -21.92 17.20 10.70
CA SER A 77 -23.03 18.14 10.91
C SER A 77 -23.43 18.33 12.37
N GLY A 78 -22.95 17.45 13.26
CA GLY A 78 -23.28 17.46 14.68
C GLY A 78 -22.02 17.44 15.54
N LEU A 79 -21.54 16.23 15.86
CA LEU A 79 -20.51 15.97 16.88
C LEU A 79 -19.13 16.62 16.62
N LEU A 80 -18.81 16.93 15.36
CA LEU A 80 -17.58 17.62 14.94
C LEU A 80 -17.93 18.94 14.21
N SER A 81 -19.05 19.58 14.51
CA SER A 81 -19.36 20.88 13.92
C SER A 81 -18.33 21.91 14.37
N ARG A 82 -17.90 22.79 13.46
CA ARG A 82 -17.12 23.97 13.86
C ARG A 82 -18.06 25.01 14.47
N PRO A 83 -17.65 25.74 15.52
CA PRO A 83 -18.24 27.03 15.82
C PRO A 83 -18.13 27.95 14.58
N SER A 84 -19.18 28.72 14.29
CA SER A 84 -19.25 29.59 13.12
C SER A 84 -18.05 30.54 13.02
N ALA A 85 -17.67 30.86 11.78
CA ALA A 85 -16.35 31.27 11.34
C ALA A 85 -15.73 32.52 11.99
N GLY A 86 -14.43 32.41 12.27
CA GLY A 86 -13.47 33.50 12.20
C GLY A 86 -12.21 33.03 11.44
N SER A 87 -12.15 33.38 10.15
CA SER A 87 -10.96 33.31 9.26
C SER A 87 -10.29 31.95 9.01
N TRP A 88 -10.53 31.37 7.83
CA TRP A 88 -9.63 30.37 7.22
C TRP A 88 -9.14 30.90 5.86
N PRO A 89 -7.83 30.87 5.56
CA PRO A 89 -7.33 31.13 4.22
C PRO A 89 -7.60 29.90 3.34
N SER A 90 -8.22 30.13 2.19
CA SER A 90 -8.51 29.12 1.18
C SER A 90 -7.25 28.38 0.75
N ARG A 91 -7.16 27.09 1.04
CA ARG A 91 -6.27 26.17 0.32
C ARG A 91 -7.13 25.08 -0.31
N ALA A 92 -7.27 25.18 -1.63
CA ALA A 92 -7.98 24.22 -2.45
C ALA A 92 -7.35 22.82 -2.32
N TRP A 93 -8.21 21.80 -2.30
CA TRP A 93 -7.81 20.40 -2.39
C TRP A 93 -7.08 20.13 -3.73
N PRO A 94 -5.95 19.41 -3.74
CA PRO A 94 -5.42 18.87 -4.98
C PRO A 94 -6.30 17.68 -5.41
N SER A 95 -7.19 17.93 -6.36
CA SER A 95 -7.84 16.88 -7.13
C SER A 95 -6.87 16.40 -8.22
N THR A 96 -6.16 15.31 -7.97
CA THR A 96 -5.51 14.55 -9.05
C THR A 96 -5.54 13.06 -8.71
N LEU A 97 -6.49 12.37 -9.32
CA LEU A 97 -6.42 10.93 -9.58
C LEU A 97 -5.71 10.75 -10.94
N PRO A 98 -4.68 9.91 -11.05
CA PRO A 98 -4.22 9.41 -12.35
C PRO A 98 -5.13 8.27 -12.81
N SER A 99 -5.80 8.45 -13.95
CA SER A 99 -6.40 7.34 -14.71
C SER A 99 -5.30 6.63 -15.49
N ALA A 100 -5.15 5.33 -15.28
CA ALA A 100 -4.40 4.43 -16.14
C ALA A 100 -5.25 3.18 -16.42
N THR A 101 -5.62 3.00 -17.69
CA THR A 101 -5.90 1.69 -18.31
C THR A 101 -5.50 1.79 -19.79
N THR A 102 -4.58 0.93 -20.23
CA THR A 102 -4.14 0.72 -21.63
C THR A 102 -4.73 -0.60 -22.16
N SER A 103 -5.40 -0.63 -23.34
CA SER A 103 -4.95 -1.13 -24.68
C SER A 103 -5.61 -2.47 -25.08
N PRO A 104 -5.61 -2.98 -26.36
CA PRO A 104 -4.79 -2.60 -27.55
C PRO A 104 -5.43 -2.55 -28.98
N SER A 105 -4.63 -2.00 -29.93
CA SER A 105 -4.43 -2.31 -31.39
C SER A 105 -5.58 -2.12 -32.42
N SER A 106 -5.41 -1.74 -33.70
CA SER A 106 -4.29 -1.38 -34.64
C SER A 106 -4.93 -0.86 -35.97
N THR A 107 -4.35 0.09 -36.74
CA THR A 107 -3.56 -0.19 -37.97
C THR A 107 -3.08 1.10 -38.71
N ALA A 108 -1.83 1.03 -39.21
CA ALA A 108 -1.25 1.56 -40.47
C ALA A 108 -0.91 3.06 -40.74
N SER A 109 0.43 3.31 -40.75
CA SER A 109 1.27 3.94 -41.82
C SER A 109 1.47 5.48 -41.97
N SER A 110 2.67 5.95 -41.53
CA SER A 110 3.76 6.82 -42.11
C SER A 110 3.51 7.95 -43.16
N PRO A 111 4.48 8.87 -43.48
CA PRO A 111 5.16 9.90 -42.64
C PRO A 111 5.40 11.32 -43.30
N SER A 112 5.64 12.36 -42.45
CA SER A 112 6.45 13.63 -42.61
C SER A 112 6.04 14.78 -43.60
N PRO A 113 6.60 16.03 -43.52
CA PRO A 113 6.75 16.98 -42.39
C PRO A 113 6.46 18.50 -42.72
N SER A 114 6.72 19.39 -41.74
CA SER A 114 7.02 20.86 -41.81
C SER A 114 5.85 21.87 -41.78
N ASP A 115 5.77 22.80 -40.80
CA ASP A 115 6.56 24.05 -40.70
C ASP A 115 5.99 25.07 -39.65
N ALA A 116 6.92 25.81 -39.03
CA ALA A 116 6.90 27.21 -38.54
C ALA A 116 5.91 27.78 -37.45
N THR A 117 6.52 28.26 -36.36
CA THR A 117 6.21 29.39 -35.41
C THR A 117 6.03 30.75 -36.15
N PRO A 118 5.57 31.93 -35.60
CA PRO A 118 5.61 32.49 -34.23
C PRO A 118 4.41 33.46 -33.87
N PRO A 119 4.54 34.57 -33.08
CA PRO A 119 4.55 34.69 -31.60
C PRO A 119 3.46 35.66 -31.01
N SER A 120 3.53 35.88 -29.69
CA SER A 120 2.66 36.71 -28.81
C SER A 120 2.75 38.25 -28.96
N PRO A 121 1.77 38.99 -28.39
CA PRO A 121 1.99 40.31 -27.77
C PRO A 121 1.30 40.46 -26.37
N THR A 122 2.02 40.82 -25.30
CA THR A 122 2.26 42.15 -24.67
C THR A 122 1.09 42.83 -23.94
N SER A 123 1.37 43.23 -22.69
CA SER A 123 0.55 44.03 -21.76
C SER A 123 0.56 45.53 -22.09
N PRO A 124 -0.33 46.33 -21.46
CA PRO A 124 -0.07 47.75 -21.23
C PRO A 124 -0.09 48.18 -19.74
N THR A 125 0.60 49.29 -19.52
CA THR A 125 1.09 49.89 -18.27
C THR A 125 0.25 51.11 -17.85
N THR A 126 0.17 51.36 -16.52
CA THR A 126 0.11 52.67 -15.81
C THR A 126 -1.03 53.69 -16.01
N GLY A 127 -1.58 54.14 -14.87
CA GLY A 127 -2.24 55.44 -14.67
C GLY A 127 -2.20 55.83 -13.17
N LYS A 128 -1.83 57.10 -12.88
CA LYS A 128 -1.48 57.70 -11.57
C LYS A 128 -2.64 58.47 -10.90
N SER A 129 -2.45 58.74 -9.59
CA SER A 129 -3.06 59.79 -8.71
C SER A 129 -4.53 59.58 -8.30
N GLY A 130 -4.99 59.90 -7.07
CA GLY A 130 -4.42 60.49 -5.85
C GLY A 130 -5.57 60.91 -4.91
N THR A 131 -5.25 61.21 -3.63
CA THR A 131 -6.01 61.99 -2.62
C THR A 131 -6.50 61.24 -1.35
N THR A 132 -6.09 61.86 -0.24
CA THR A 132 -6.26 61.68 1.21
C THR A 132 -7.70 61.67 1.77
N ALA A 133 -7.89 60.93 2.88
CA ALA A 133 -8.54 61.43 4.11
C ALA A 133 -8.29 60.49 5.31
N ASP A 134 -7.76 61.06 6.39
CA ASP A 134 -7.71 60.52 7.75
C ASP A 134 -9.11 60.30 8.32
N LEU A 135 -9.27 59.29 9.19
CA LEU A 135 -10.14 59.33 10.36
C LEU A 135 -9.69 58.29 11.39
N ALA A 136 -9.29 58.80 12.55
CA ALA A 136 -8.88 58.08 13.74
C ALA A 136 -10.08 57.74 14.67
N ALA A 137 -9.77 56.89 15.67
CA ALA A 137 -10.57 56.47 16.84
C ALA A 137 -11.57 55.32 16.57
N THR A 138 -11.58 54.21 17.32
CA THR A 138 -11.47 54.13 18.78
C THR A 138 -10.95 52.73 19.18
N THR A 139 -9.88 52.71 19.97
CA THR A 139 -9.40 51.52 20.67
C THR A 139 -10.23 51.35 21.95
N THR A 140 -11.17 50.41 21.95
CA THR A 140 -11.80 49.95 23.19
C THR A 140 -11.09 48.68 23.63
N THR A 141 -10.32 48.81 24.70
CA THR A 141 -9.63 47.75 25.43
C THR A 141 -10.64 46.75 26.00
N THR A 142 -10.75 45.56 25.41
CA THR A 142 -11.33 44.36 26.06
C THR A 142 -10.21 43.53 26.68
N ALA A 143 -9.85 43.86 27.92
CA ALA A 143 -8.90 43.09 28.73
C ALA A 143 -9.61 41.96 29.51
N THR A 144 -10.48 41.19 28.85
CA THR A 144 -11.27 40.11 29.47
C THR A 144 -11.34 38.84 28.62
N THR A 145 -10.53 38.69 27.56
CA THR A 145 -10.87 37.73 26.48
C THR A 145 -9.82 36.65 26.19
N ALA A 146 -8.62 36.67 26.79
CA ALA A 146 -7.57 35.70 26.45
C ALA A 146 -7.74 34.36 27.20
N THR A 147 -7.99 34.40 28.51
CA THR A 147 -8.11 33.21 29.36
C THR A 147 -9.36 32.38 29.05
N ASP A 148 -10.47 33.03 28.72
CA ASP A 148 -11.72 32.33 28.41
C ASP A 148 -11.67 31.69 27.01
N ALA A 149 -11.01 32.35 26.04
CA ALA A 149 -10.81 31.81 24.70
C ALA A 149 -9.84 30.60 24.69
N GLU A 150 -8.79 30.63 25.51
CA GLU A 150 -7.88 29.48 25.69
C GLU A 150 -8.60 28.30 26.35
N ALA A 151 -9.42 28.55 27.37
CA ALA A 151 -10.21 27.50 28.03
C ALA A 151 -11.27 26.88 27.10
N GLU A 152 -11.95 27.69 26.27
CA GLU A 152 -12.89 27.20 25.24
C GLU A 152 -12.18 26.40 24.13
N ALA A 153 -11.00 26.83 23.70
CA ALA A 153 -10.20 26.10 22.72
C ALA A 153 -9.75 24.74 23.25
N ASP A 154 -9.26 24.67 24.49
CA ASP A 154 -8.86 23.42 25.14
C ASP A 154 -10.05 22.47 25.33
N ALA A 155 -11.22 23.01 25.71
CA ALA A 155 -12.45 22.22 25.81
C ALA A 155 -12.89 21.64 24.46
N ASN A 156 -12.76 22.41 23.37
CA ASN A 156 -13.07 21.95 22.02
C ASN A 156 -12.08 20.88 21.54
N ILE A 157 -10.78 21.05 21.79
CA ILE A 157 -9.75 20.05 21.45
C ILE A 157 -10.03 18.75 22.18
N LYS A 158 -10.36 18.81 23.47
CA LYS A 158 -10.73 17.64 24.26
C LYS A 158 -11.97 16.94 23.71
N THR A 159 -13.03 17.71 23.42
CA THR A 159 -14.27 17.18 22.84
C THR A 159 -14.03 16.49 21.50
N ASP A 160 -13.30 17.13 20.60
CA ASP A 160 -12.94 16.54 19.29
C ASP A 160 -12.09 15.27 19.47
N THR A 161 -11.14 15.29 20.40
CA THR A 161 -10.30 14.12 20.72
C THR A 161 -11.16 12.94 21.17
N ASP A 162 -12.08 13.16 22.11
CA ASP A 162 -12.96 12.13 22.65
C ASP A 162 -13.87 11.54 21.57
N VAL A 163 -14.45 12.39 20.71
CA VAL A 163 -15.30 11.95 19.59
C VAL A 163 -14.50 11.10 18.61
N LEU A 164 -13.33 11.56 18.16
CA LEU A 164 -12.49 10.82 17.21
C LEU A 164 -12.00 9.49 17.80
N GLN A 165 -11.58 9.48 19.06
CA GLN A 165 -11.15 8.26 19.75
C GLN A 165 -12.31 7.26 19.91
N SER A 166 -13.52 7.75 20.20
CA SER A 166 -14.72 6.91 20.30
C SER A 166 -15.04 6.22 18.97
N GLU A 167 -14.84 6.91 17.85
CA GLU A 167 -15.08 6.37 16.50
C GLU A 167 -14.01 5.37 16.05
N LEU A 168 -12.74 5.65 16.36
CA LEU A 168 -11.68 4.67 16.17
C LEU A 168 -11.96 3.41 17.01
N THR A 169 -12.45 3.58 18.24
CA THR A 169 -12.80 2.46 19.13
C THR A 169 -14.02 1.68 18.61
N PHE A 170 -15.06 2.37 18.13
CA PHE A 170 -16.26 1.75 17.55
C PHE A 170 -15.93 0.79 16.41
N THR A 171 -14.94 1.12 15.59
CA THR A 171 -14.57 0.30 14.43
C THR A 171 -13.67 -0.89 14.76
N ILE A 172 -13.07 -0.97 15.96
CA ILE A 172 -12.22 -2.11 16.37
C ILE A 172 -12.97 -3.46 16.30
N PRO A 173 -14.13 -3.65 16.95
CA PRO A 173 -14.84 -4.93 16.88
C PRO A 173 -15.25 -5.29 15.44
N LEU A 174 -15.66 -4.29 14.65
CA LEU A 174 -15.99 -4.49 13.23
C LEU A 174 -14.76 -4.94 12.44
N LEU A 175 -13.59 -4.38 12.71
CA LEU A 175 -12.36 -4.73 12.03
C LEU A 175 -11.88 -6.14 12.42
N LEU A 176 -12.09 -6.55 13.67
CA LEU A 176 -11.74 -7.90 14.13
C LEU A 176 -12.64 -8.97 13.51
N GLU A 177 -13.92 -8.66 13.27
CA GLU A 177 -14.90 -9.57 12.67
C GLU A 177 -14.84 -9.56 11.13
N PHE A 178 -14.64 -8.38 10.53
CA PHE A 178 -14.60 -8.17 9.07
C PHE A 178 -13.29 -7.50 8.63
N PRO A 179 -12.12 -8.15 8.83
CA PRO A 179 -10.80 -7.55 8.61
C PRO A 179 -10.51 -7.21 7.14
N LYS A 180 -11.33 -7.71 6.20
CA LYS A 180 -11.23 -7.48 4.76
C LYS A 180 -12.30 -6.52 4.22
N CYS A 181 -13.11 -5.92 5.10
CA CYS A 181 -14.11 -4.94 4.68
C CYS A 181 -13.44 -3.60 4.32
N TYR A 182 -13.48 -3.25 3.03
CA TYR A 182 -12.86 -2.02 2.51
C TYR A 182 -13.37 -0.76 3.21
N TRP A 183 -14.67 -0.71 3.53
CA TRP A 183 -15.31 0.49 4.05
C TRP A 183 -14.90 0.82 5.49
N ILE A 184 -14.57 -0.19 6.31
CA ILE A 184 -14.02 0.02 7.65
C ILE A 184 -12.67 0.74 7.54
N TRP A 185 -11.74 0.19 6.74
CA TRP A 185 -10.43 0.80 6.53
C TRP A 185 -10.54 2.22 5.97
N LYS A 186 -11.41 2.43 4.98
CA LYS A 186 -11.65 3.75 4.40
C LYS A 186 -12.22 4.75 5.40
N TYR A 187 -13.14 4.31 6.25
CA TYR A 187 -13.72 5.15 7.30
C TYR A 187 -12.68 5.53 8.35
N ARG A 188 -11.84 4.58 8.79
CA ARG A 188 -10.75 4.85 9.74
C ARG A 188 -9.75 5.88 9.18
N LYS A 189 -9.33 5.75 7.91
CA LYS A 189 -8.52 6.79 7.24
C LYS A 189 -9.18 8.17 7.35
N TRP A 190 -10.47 8.26 7.05
CA TRP A 190 -11.20 9.53 7.13
C TRP A 190 -11.22 10.11 8.56
N ILE A 191 -11.39 9.30 9.60
CA ILE A 191 -11.33 9.74 11.00
C ILE A 191 -9.95 10.30 11.34
N LEU A 192 -8.87 9.63 10.92
CA LEU A 192 -7.51 10.09 11.16
C LEU A 192 -7.19 11.41 10.45
N GLU A 193 -7.74 11.61 9.24
CA GLU A 193 -7.66 12.89 8.55
C GLU A 193 -8.38 14.00 9.32
N GLN A 194 -9.50 13.70 10.00
CA GLN A 194 -10.12 14.67 10.90
C GLN A 194 -9.24 15.00 12.10
N ALA A 195 -8.44 14.05 12.61
CA ALA A 195 -7.49 14.33 13.68
C ALA A 195 -6.44 15.38 13.27
N ILE A 196 -5.90 15.30 12.04
CA ILE A 196 -4.97 16.31 11.50
C ILE A 196 -5.65 17.68 11.41
N LEU A 197 -6.90 17.73 10.94
CA LEU A 197 -7.60 18.99 10.69
C LEU A 197 -8.08 19.72 11.94
N ARG A 198 -8.18 19.01 13.07
CA ARG A 198 -8.91 19.47 14.26
C ARG A 198 -8.10 19.47 15.54
N LEU A 199 -7.09 18.61 15.64
CA LEU A 199 -6.28 18.50 16.86
C LEU A 199 -4.93 19.20 16.68
N PRO A 200 -4.32 19.69 17.77
CA PRO A 200 -2.94 20.13 17.74
C PRO A 200 -2.03 19.03 17.20
N LYS A 201 -1.01 19.42 16.43
CA LYS A 201 -0.09 18.54 15.73
C LYS A 201 0.48 17.40 16.60
N ALA A 202 0.86 17.71 17.84
CA ALA A 202 1.37 16.72 18.79
C ALA A 202 0.31 15.68 19.19
N VAL A 203 -0.92 16.12 19.44
CA VAL A 203 -2.04 15.23 19.79
C VAL A 203 -2.43 14.36 18.59
N ALA A 204 -2.53 14.97 17.40
CA ALA A 204 -2.78 14.24 16.16
C ALA A 204 -1.70 13.16 15.93
N SER A 205 -0.42 13.49 16.06
CA SER A 205 0.67 12.50 15.95
C SER A 205 0.47 11.30 16.88
N GLY A 206 0.09 11.53 18.14
CA GLY A 206 -0.19 10.45 19.09
C GLY A 206 -1.33 9.52 18.67
N VAL A 207 -2.39 10.06 18.06
CA VAL A 207 -3.51 9.27 17.52
C VAL A 207 -3.03 8.38 16.36
N TRP A 208 -2.19 8.92 15.47
CA TRP A 208 -1.65 8.17 14.33
C TRP A 208 -0.62 7.11 14.76
N ASP A 209 0.17 7.38 15.80
CA ASP A 209 1.10 6.41 16.39
C ASP A 209 0.35 5.22 17.03
N ALA A 210 -0.72 5.50 17.77
CA ALA A 210 -1.60 4.46 18.31
C ALA A 210 -2.25 3.63 17.18
N GLU A 211 -2.59 4.27 16.07
CA GLU A 211 -3.14 3.60 14.90
C GLU A 211 -2.12 2.69 14.21
N LEU A 212 -0.86 3.11 14.11
CA LEU A 212 0.21 2.29 13.55
C LEU A 212 0.40 1.02 14.38
N ALA A 213 0.27 1.13 15.71
CA ALA A 213 0.29 -0.02 16.62
C ALA A 213 -0.94 -0.95 16.41
N LEU A 214 -2.13 -0.41 16.12
CA LEU A 214 -3.28 -1.24 15.73
C LEU A 214 -3.01 -1.97 14.41
N ALA A 215 -2.44 -1.31 13.40
CA ALA A 215 -2.10 -1.95 12.14
C ALA A 215 -1.13 -3.13 12.35
N SER A 216 -0.14 -2.97 13.25
CA SER A 216 0.74 -4.08 13.66
C SER A 216 -0.05 -5.23 14.27
N LYS A 217 -1.00 -4.97 15.20
CA LYS A 217 -1.83 -6.02 15.81
C LYS A 217 -2.70 -6.75 14.78
N MET A 218 -3.23 -6.03 13.78
CA MET A 218 -4.00 -6.64 12.70
C MET A 218 -3.15 -7.56 11.83
N LEU A 219 -1.88 -7.20 11.59
CA LEU A 219 -0.93 -8.03 10.85
C LEU A 219 -0.41 -9.24 11.65
N VAL A 220 -0.37 -9.16 12.98
CA VAL A 220 -0.12 -10.36 13.82
C VAL A 220 -1.27 -11.36 13.68
N LYS A 221 -2.52 -10.89 13.54
CA LYS A 221 -3.69 -11.77 13.36
C LYS A 221 -3.76 -12.40 11.97
N ASP A 222 -3.54 -11.60 10.92
CA ASP A 222 -3.45 -12.06 9.53
C ASP A 222 -2.28 -11.34 8.84
N CYS A 223 -1.13 -12.02 8.81
CA CYS A 223 0.13 -11.49 8.28
C CYS A 223 0.08 -11.23 6.76
N ARG A 224 -0.93 -11.76 6.07
CA ARG A 224 -1.15 -11.62 4.62
C ARG A 224 -2.30 -10.68 4.29
N ASN A 225 -2.88 -9.99 5.29
CA ASN A 225 -3.96 -9.05 5.06
C ASN A 225 -3.47 -7.83 4.26
N PHE A 226 -3.78 -7.80 2.96
CA PHE A 226 -3.35 -6.73 2.07
C PHE A 226 -3.93 -5.35 2.45
N HIS A 227 -5.14 -5.32 3.04
CA HIS A 227 -5.71 -4.07 3.51
C HIS A 227 -4.92 -3.52 4.69
N ALA A 228 -4.53 -4.37 5.65
CA ALA A 228 -3.72 -3.97 6.79
C ALA A 228 -2.32 -3.48 6.37
N TRP A 229 -1.67 -4.18 5.43
CA TRP A 229 -0.39 -3.71 4.85
C TRP A 229 -0.54 -2.38 4.09
N GLY A 230 -1.58 -2.25 3.27
CA GLY A 230 -1.87 -1.01 2.55
C GLY A 230 -2.24 0.15 3.49
N TYR A 231 -2.89 -0.16 4.60
CA TYR A 231 -3.22 0.78 5.66
C TYR A 231 -1.97 1.23 6.41
N ARG A 232 -1.11 0.29 6.83
CA ARG A 232 0.17 0.58 7.48
C ARG A 232 1.03 1.53 6.65
N ARG A 233 1.22 1.25 5.35
CA ARG A 233 1.97 2.15 4.45
C ARG A 233 1.39 3.56 4.37
N TYR A 234 0.06 3.68 4.40
CA TYR A 234 -0.60 4.99 4.42
C TYR A 234 -0.36 5.73 5.74
N LEU A 235 -0.40 5.03 6.88
CA LEU A 235 -0.09 5.62 8.19
C LEU A 235 1.35 6.14 8.24
N VAL A 236 2.30 5.31 7.82
CA VAL A 236 3.72 5.67 7.73
C VAL A 236 3.90 6.92 6.87
N ALA A 237 3.37 6.92 5.63
CA ALA A 237 3.50 8.06 4.73
C ALA A 237 2.92 9.37 5.29
N ARG A 238 1.84 9.31 6.09
CA ARG A 238 1.29 10.50 6.75
C ARG A 238 2.09 10.90 7.98
N LEU A 239 2.55 9.96 8.82
CA LEU A 239 3.43 10.23 9.96
C LEU A 239 4.76 10.90 9.54
N GLU A 240 5.29 10.52 8.39
CA GLU A 240 6.48 11.14 7.80
C GLU A 240 6.22 12.52 7.19
N SER A 241 4.95 12.94 7.08
CA SER A 241 4.59 14.23 6.49
C SER A 241 4.77 15.39 7.48
N PRO A 242 4.98 16.62 6.99
CA PRO A 242 5.02 17.82 7.83
C PRO A 242 3.76 18.06 8.66
N ASP A 243 2.63 17.45 8.32
CA ASP A 243 1.39 17.53 9.08
C ASP A 243 1.49 16.79 10.44
N LEU A 244 2.40 15.82 10.58
CA LEU A 244 2.52 14.90 11.73
C LEU A 244 3.97 14.74 12.25
N LEU A 245 4.66 15.88 12.40
CA LEU A 245 6.02 16.04 12.93
C LEU A 245 7.15 15.64 11.98
N GLY A 246 6.88 14.87 10.92
CA GLY A 246 7.79 14.73 9.78
C GLY A 246 9.08 13.95 10.08
N ARG A 247 8.99 12.89 10.89
CA ARG A 247 10.13 11.99 11.16
C ARG A 247 10.16 10.85 10.15
N SER A 248 11.34 10.45 9.66
CA SER A 248 11.46 9.24 8.83
C SER A 248 11.19 7.99 9.66
N LEU A 249 10.46 7.04 9.08
CA LEU A 249 10.17 5.72 9.62
C LEU A 249 10.79 4.61 8.74
N ALA A 250 11.70 4.95 7.82
CA ALA A 250 12.26 3.99 6.87
C ALA A 250 12.95 2.81 7.58
N GLU A 251 13.78 3.09 8.60
CA GLU A 251 14.45 2.06 9.41
C GLU A 251 13.46 1.25 10.26
N ASP A 252 12.50 1.92 10.90
CA ASP A 252 11.48 1.27 11.72
C ASP A 252 10.64 0.29 10.89
N GLU A 253 10.24 0.69 9.68
CA GLU A 253 9.50 -0.16 8.76
C GLU A 253 10.35 -1.29 8.20
N PHE A 254 11.63 -1.05 7.91
CA PHE A 254 12.54 -2.09 7.47
C PHE A 254 12.75 -3.16 8.56
N ALA A 255 12.98 -2.73 9.81
CA ALA A 255 13.05 -3.61 10.96
C ALA A 255 11.73 -4.36 11.20
N TYR A 256 10.59 -3.70 10.98
CA TYR A 256 9.28 -4.36 11.04
C TYR A 256 9.15 -5.48 10.01
N THR A 257 9.64 -5.29 8.77
CA THR A 257 9.65 -6.38 7.77
C THR A 257 10.51 -7.55 8.22
N SER A 258 11.69 -7.30 8.80
CA SER A 258 12.52 -8.35 9.38
C SER A 258 11.73 -9.14 10.42
N LYS A 259 11.09 -8.45 11.39
CA LYS A 259 10.26 -9.12 12.40
C LYS A 259 9.19 -10.02 11.77
N MET A 260 8.44 -9.50 10.80
CA MET A 260 7.35 -10.24 10.16
C MET A 260 7.83 -11.44 9.33
N ILE A 261 9.04 -11.39 8.77
CA ILE A 261 9.69 -12.50 8.05
C ILE A 261 10.15 -13.58 9.02
N HIS A 262 10.75 -13.20 10.15
CA HIS A 262 11.19 -14.17 11.17
C HIS A 262 10.01 -14.91 11.82
N GLU A 263 8.85 -14.27 11.93
CA GLU A 263 7.63 -14.90 12.45
C GLU A 263 7.00 -15.89 11.43
N ASP A 264 7.08 -15.60 10.13
CA ASP A 264 6.55 -16.44 9.04
C ASP A 264 7.36 -16.23 7.76
N LEU A 265 8.26 -17.17 7.44
CA LEU A 265 9.09 -17.14 6.23
C LEU A 265 8.24 -17.14 4.95
N SER A 266 7.01 -17.67 5.01
CA SER A 266 6.05 -17.67 3.90
C SER A 266 5.31 -16.35 3.72
N ASN A 267 5.63 -15.32 4.50
CA ASN A 267 4.97 -14.03 4.44
C ASN A 267 5.44 -13.20 3.23
N PHE A 268 4.89 -13.51 2.05
CA PHE A 268 5.14 -12.74 0.82
C PHE A 268 4.91 -11.23 0.99
N SER A 269 3.94 -10.82 1.81
CA SER A 269 3.66 -9.40 2.00
C SER A 269 4.80 -8.68 2.73
N ALA A 270 5.48 -9.35 3.66
CA ALA A 270 6.64 -8.80 4.35
C ALA A 270 7.85 -8.72 3.40
N TRP A 271 8.15 -9.77 2.64
CA TRP A 271 9.20 -9.76 1.61
C TRP A 271 8.98 -8.68 0.55
N HIS A 272 7.75 -8.53 0.06
CA HIS A 272 7.40 -7.47 -0.88
C HIS A 272 7.54 -6.07 -0.27
N ASN A 273 7.14 -5.88 1.00
CA ASN A 273 7.30 -4.58 1.64
C ASN A 273 8.78 -4.27 1.90
N ARG A 274 9.59 -5.28 2.20
CA ARG A 274 11.04 -5.19 2.37
C ARG A 274 11.70 -4.71 1.09
N SER A 275 11.44 -5.36 -0.05
CA SER A 275 12.04 -4.99 -1.35
C SER A 275 11.77 -3.53 -1.73
N ARG A 276 10.59 -3.00 -1.39
CA ARG A 276 10.22 -1.61 -1.65
C ARG A 276 10.93 -0.57 -0.75
N LEU A 277 11.46 -0.98 0.40
CA LEU A 277 12.11 -0.10 1.37
C LEU A 277 13.63 -0.04 1.18
N MET A 278 14.24 -1.10 0.66
CA MET A 278 15.71 -1.25 0.58
C MET A 278 16.43 -0.04 0.00
N LEU A 279 16.02 0.43 -1.17
CA LEU A 279 16.68 1.57 -1.83
C LEU A 279 16.59 2.84 -0.98
N ARG A 280 15.39 3.13 -0.45
CA ARG A 280 15.16 4.29 0.41
C ARG A 280 16.03 4.22 1.67
N VAL A 281 16.10 3.06 2.31
CA VAL A 281 16.93 2.85 3.51
C VAL A 281 18.41 3.09 3.20
N LEU A 282 18.91 2.55 2.08
CA LEU A 282 20.30 2.77 1.67
C LEU A 282 20.60 4.23 1.35
N ASP A 283 19.66 4.92 0.69
CA ASP A 283 19.81 6.32 0.34
C ASP A 283 19.79 7.22 1.59
N GLU A 284 18.88 6.97 2.54
CA GLU A 284 18.83 7.70 3.82
C GLU A 284 20.06 7.43 4.71
N ARG A 285 20.67 6.24 4.61
CA ARG A 285 21.95 5.92 5.26
C ARG A 285 23.15 6.62 4.61
N GLY A 286 23.00 7.18 3.41
CA GLY A 286 24.14 7.66 2.61
C GLY A 286 25.12 6.53 2.25
N ALA A 287 24.60 5.32 1.99
CA ALA A 287 25.41 4.13 1.76
C ALA A 287 26.25 4.26 0.48
N ASP A 288 27.57 4.06 0.62
CA ASP A 288 28.49 3.96 -0.51
C ASP A 288 28.37 2.59 -1.21
N ASP A 289 29.09 2.42 -2.33
CA ASP A 289 29.05 1.18 -3.11
C ASP A 289 29.42 -0.06 -2.30
N LYS A 290 30.37 0.08 -1.38
CA LYS A 290 30.81 -1.02 -0.50
C LYS A 290 29.71 -1.41 0.48
N ALA A 291 29.06 -0.43 1.12
CA ALA A 291 27.95 -0.66 2.02
C ALA A 291 26.74 -1.26 1.30
N ARG A 292 26.46 -0.81 0.07
CA ARG A 292 25.37 -1.35 -0.77
C ARG A 292 25.64 -2.80 -1.20
N ALA A 293 26.88 -3.13 -1.56
CA ALA A 293 27.28 -4.51 -1.86
C ALA A 293 27.18 -5.42 -0.63
N ALA A 294 27.66 -4.97 0.53
CA ALA A 294 27.54 -5.72 1.79
C ALA A 294 26.06 -5.93 2.20
N PHE A 295 25.20 -4.94 1.94
CA PHE A 295 23.77 -5.05 2.19
C PHE A 295 23.12 -6.09 1.28
N LEU A 296 23.42 -6.09 -0.03
CA LEU A 296 22.93 -7.10 -0.96
C LEU A 296 23.36 -8.51 -0.54
N GLU A 297 24.63 -8.68 -0.14
CA GLU A 297 25.16 -9.96 0.32
C GLU A 297 24.40 -10.49 1.55
N ALA A 298 24.13 -9.63 2.53
CA ALA A 298 23.36 -10.01 3.71
C ALA A 298 21.92 -10.44 3.36
N GLU A 299 21.29 -9.78 2.40
CA GLU A 299 19.94 -10.10 1.94
C GLU A 299 19.89 -11.40 1.12
N MET A 300 20.92 -11.65 0.30
CA MET A 300 21.10 -12.92 -0.42
C MET A 300 21.29 -14.07 0.57
N SER A 301 22.19 -13.92 1.54
CA SER A 301 22.41 -14.92 2.58
C SER A 301 21.12 -15.22 3.36
N GLN A 302 20.34 -14.19 3.72
CA GLN A 302 19.06 -14.38 4.42
C GLN A 302 18.05 -15.19 3.59
N VAL A 303 17.90 -14.92 2.29
CA VAL A 303 16.95 -15.66 1.46
C VAL A 303 17.44 -17.07 1.15
N GLN A 304 18.75 -17.28 0.99
CA GLN A 304 19.36 -18.60 0.83
C GLN A 304 19.12 -19.48 2.07
N GLU A 305 19.32 -18.93 3.28
CA GLU A 305 18.99 -19.63 4.53
C GLU A 305 17.50 -20.01 4.59
N ALA A 306 16.61 -19.13 4.17
CA ALA A 306 15.19 -19.44 4.10
C ALA A 306 14.88 -20.54 3.06
N LEU A 307 15.52 -20.49 1.89
CA LEU A 307 15.38 -21.48 0.82
C LEU A 307 15.92 -22.86 1.21
N ASN A 308 16.96 -22.94 2.06
CA ASN A 308 17.44 -24.21 2.61
C ASN A 308 16.39 -24.92 3.50
N VAL A 309 15.43 -24.17 4.05
CA VAL A 309 14.40 -24.71 4.95
C VAL A 309 13.04 -24.87 4.25
N GLY A 310 12.69 -23.98 3.32
CA GLY A 310 11.38 -23.99 2.64
C GLY A 310 11.46 -23.74 1.14
N PRO A 311 12.21 -24.54 0.36
CA PRO A 311 12.39 -24.34 -1.08
C PRO A 311 11.11 -24.54 -1.90
N GLU A 312 10.05 -25.11 -1.33
CA GLU A 312 8.73 -25.18 -1.96
C GLU A 312 7.98 -23.84 -1.98
N ASP A 313 8.39 -22.88 -1.14
CA ASP A 313 7.71 -21.62 -0.99
C ASP A 313 8.06 -20.63 -2.12
N GLN A 314 7.08 -20.39 -2.99
CA GLN A 314 7.20 -19.44 -4.10
C GLN A 314 7.60 -18.02 -3.66
N SER A 315 7.26 -17.61 -2.44
CA SER A 315 7.52 -16.27 -1.92
C SER A 315 9.01 -16.01 -1.80
N LEU A 316 9.76 -17.02 -1.35
CA LEU A 316 11.21 -16.96 -1.22
C LEU A 316 11.87 -16.84 -2.59
N TRP A 317 11.44 -17.64 -3.56
CA TRP A 317 11.92 -17.56 -4.94
C TRP A 317 11.61 -16.23 -5.62
N TYR A 318 10.45 -15.63 -5.34
CA TYR A 318 10.14 -14.29 -5.86
C TYR A 318 11.01 -13.20 -5.25
N TYR A 319 11.33 -13.29 -3.95
CA TYR A 319 12.25 -12.35 -3.31
C TYR A 319 13.69 -12.54 -3.81
N HIS A 320 14.12 -13.79 -3.91
CA HIS A 320 15.41 -14.18 -4.46
C HIS A 320 15.62 -13.69 -5.89
N ARG A 321 14.65 -13.94 -6.78
CA ARG A 321 14.68 -13.41 -8.15
C ARG A 321 14.72 -11.89 -8.17
N TYR A 322 14.01 -11.23 -7.25
CA TYR A 322 14.12 -9.78 -7.11
C TYR A 322 15.54 -9.34 -6.75
N LEU A 323 16.21 -9.99 -5.80
CA LEU A 323 17.61 -9.67 -5.45
C LEU A 323 18.56 -9.92 -6.63
N MET A 324 18.39 -11.03 -7.35
CA MET A 324 19.19 -11.32 -8.54
C MET A 324 18.97 -10.31 -9.67
N SER A 325 17.77 -9.75 -9.80
CA SER A 325 17.53 -8.61 -10.71
C SER A 325 18.30 -7.35 -10.31
N GLN A 326 18.68 -7.19 -9.04
CA GLN A 326 19.54 -6.10 -8.57
C GLN A 326 21.00 -6.31 -8.98
N VAL A 327 21.43 -7.55 -9.22
CA VAL A 327 22.77 -7.91 -9.72
C VAL A 327 22.84 -7.77 -11.23
N ILE A 328 21.93 -8.46 -11.94
CA ILE A 328 21.91 -8.52 -13.41
C ILE A 328 21.70 -7.10 -13.97
N GLY A 329 20.76 -6.37 -13.35
CA GLY A 329 20.31 -5.05 -13.77
C GLY A 329 19.09 -5.12 -14.69
N SER A 330 18.32 -4.04 -14.68
CA SER A 330 17.17 -3.85 -15.57
C SER A 330 17.20 -2.43 -16.10
N GLU A 331 17.00 -2.25 -17.41
CA GLU A 331 17.06 -0.94 -18.05
C GLU A 331 16.12 0.08 -17.36
N GLY A 332 16.69 1.23 -16.99
CA GLY A 332 15.93 2.37 -16.46
C GLY A 332 15.40 2.21 -15.03
N LYS A 333 15.81 1.17 -14.27
CA LYS A 333 15.40 0.98 -12.88
C LYS A 333 16.56 1.17 -11.91
N PRO A 334 16.40 1.95 -10.82
CA PRO A 334 17.39 2.02 -9.75
C PRO A 334 17.59 0.63 -9.14
N ILE A 335 18.85 0.26 -8.87
CA ILE A 335 19.24 -1.00 -8.26
C ILE A 335 20.08 -0.78 -7.01
N ILE A 336 20.18 -1.82 -6.18
CA ILE A 336 20.99 -1.79 -4.96
C ILE A 336 22.47 -1.52 -5.31
N THR A 337 23.02 -2.15 -6.35
CA THR A 337 24.46 -2.09 -6.62
C THR A 337 24.75 -1.59 -8.06
N PRO A 338 24.56 -0.29 -8.35
CA PRO A 338 24.66 0.24 -9.71
C PRO A 338 26.07 0.13 -10.32
N ASN A 339 27.11 0.04 -9.49
CA ASN A 339 28.51 0.07 -9.90
C ASN A 339 29.18 -1.32 -9.91
N LEU A 340 28.42 -2.42 -9.92
CA LEU A 340 29.02 -3.76 -10.09
C LEU A 340 29.64 -3.91 -11.48
N THR A 341 30.90 -4.36 -11.50
CA THR A 341 31.59 -4.76 -12.73
C THR A 341 30.97 -6.04 -13.30
N VAL A 342 31.15 -6.25 -14.61
CA VAL A 342 30.70 -7.49 -15.28
C VAL A 342 31.28 -8.74 -14.60
N ALA A 343 32.55 -8.72 -14.20
CA ALA A 343 33.19 -9.82 -13.49
C ALA A 343 32.52 -10.13 -12.14
N GLN A 344 32.13 -9.10 -11.38
CA GLN A 344 31.40 -9.29 -10.12
C GLN A 344 29.99 -9.84 -10.36
N LYS A 345 29.29 -9.37 -11.40
CA LYS A 345 27.96 -9.91 -11.76
C LYS A 345 28.03 -11.39 -12.13
N ILE A 346 29.03 -11.78 -12.92
CA ILE A 346 29.29 -13.19 -13.27
C ILE A 346 29.56 -14.00 -11.99
N SER A 347 30.43 -13.50 -11.10
CA SER A 347 30.71 -14.17 -9.83
C SER A 347 29.47 -14.40 -8.97
N TYR A 348 28.53 -13.45 -8.92
CA TYR A 348 27.26 -13.62 -8.21
C TYR A 348 26.39 -14.71 -8.84
N LEU A 349 26.28 -14.72 -10.17
CA LEU A 349 25.49 -15.72 -10.90
C LEU A 349 26.09 -17.12 -10.76
N ASP A 350 27.41 -17.27 -10.86
CA ASP A 350 28.10 -18.56 -10.69
C ASP A 350 27.87 -19.13 -9.28
N LEU A 351 28.07 -18.32 -8.24
CA LEU A 351 27.84 -18.73 -6.85
C LEU A 351 26.38 -19.14 -6.63
N GLU A 352 25.45 -18.38 -7.20
CA GLU A 352 24.03 -18.65 -7.03
C GLU A 352 23.58 -19.91 -7.80
N ILE A 353 24.12 -20.15 -8.99
CA ILE A 353 23.86 -21.39 -9.75
C ILE A 353 24.34 -22.60 -8.97
N GLU A 354 25.53 -22.55 -8.37
CA GLU A 354 26.05 -23.67 -7.56
C GLU A 354 25.21 -23.89 -6.30
N PHE A 355 24.80 -22.82 -5.60
CA PHE A 355 23.85 -22.94 -4.48
C PHE A 355 22.53 -23.63 -4.90
N ILE A 356 21.94 -23.25 -6.03
CA ILE A 356 20.68 -23.85 -6.49
C ILE A 356 20.88 -25.31 -6.93
N LYS A 357 22.02 -25.65 -7.52
CA LYS A 357 22.34 -27.05 -7.87
C LYS A 357 22.50 -27.92 -6.63
N ASP A 358 23.14 -27.40 -5.59
CA ASP A 358 23.23 -28.10 -4.29
C ASP A 358 21.84 -28.34 -3.70
N LEU A 359 20.96 -27.33 -3.74
CA LEU A 359 19.57 -27.47 -3.31
C LEU A 359 18.81 -28.53 -4.14
N LEU A 360 19.07 -28.65 -5.44
CA LEU A 360 18.44 -29.65 -6.30
C LEU A 360 18.84 -31.10 -5.98
N GLN A 361 19.96 -31.32 -5.29
CA GLN A 361 20.36 -32.67 -4.85
C GLN A 361 19.29 -33.28 -3.93
N ASP A 362 18.73 -32.46 -3.04
CA ASP A 362 17.69 -32.86 -2.10
C ASP A 362 16.26 -32.64 -2.65
N PHE A 363 16.07 -31.66 -3.54
CA PHE A 363 14.75 -31.24 -4.02
C PHE A 363 14.56 -31.33 -5.56
N PRO A 364 14.79 -32.50 -6.20
CA PRO A 364 14.85 -32.62 -7.65
C PRO A 364 13.52 -32.40 -8.39
N ASN A 365 12.39 -32.42 -7.67
CA ASN A 365 11.05 -32.30 -8.24
C ASN A 365 10.44 -30.90 -8.10
N LEU A 366 11.15 -29.95 -7.49
CA LEU A 366 10.67 -28.58 -7.36
C LEU A 366 10.98 -27.80 -8.64
N LYS A 367 9.97 -27.13 -9.20
CA LYS A 367 10.16 -26.36 -10.44
C LYS A 367 10.97 -25.07 -10.24
N TRP A 368 10.89 -24.44 -9.06
CA TRP A 368 11.45 -23.10 -8.83
C TRP A 368 12.98 -23.05 -8.96
N PRO A 369 13.77 -23.99 -8.42
CA PRO A 369 15.20 -24.08 -8.69
C PRO A 369 15.52 -24.10 -10.18
N TYR A 370 14.80 -24.89 -10.98
CA TYR A 370 15.05 -24.97 -12.43
C TYR A 370 14.68 -23.66 -13.15
N GLU A 371 13.64 -22.95 -12.70
CA GLU A 371 13.28 -21.63 -13.24
C GLU A 371 14.40 -20.61 -12.98
N ALA A 372 14.97 -20.62 -11.77
CA ALA A 372 16.10 -19.77 -11.41
C ALA A 372 17.37 -20.14 -12.21
N LEU A 373 17.71 -21.43 -12.33
CA LEU A 373 18.85 -21.88 -13.14
C LEU A 373 18.71 -21.47 -14.61
N LEU A 374 17.52 -21.64 -15.19
CA LEU A 374 17.24 -21.19 -16.56
C LEU A 374 17.53 -19.69 -16.71
N GLU A 375 16.98 -18.86 -15.81
CA GLU A 375 17.14 -17.41 -15.86
C GLU A 375 18.60 -16.98 -15.69
N TYR A 376 19.33 -17.61 -14.76
CA TYR A 376 20.69 -17.21 -14.40
C TYR A 376 21.72 -17.74 -15.40
N THR A 377 21.57 -18.95 -15.92
CA THR A 377 22.38 -19.44 -17.04
C THR A 377 22.18 -18.56 -18.27
N PHE A 378 20.93 -18.16 -18.57
CA PHE A 378 20.67 -17.24 -19.68
C PHE A 378 21.30 -15.86 -19.47
N ALA A 379 21.23 -15.32 -18.25
CA ALA A 379 21.90 -14.06 -17.91
C ALA A 379 23.44 -14.15 -18.03
N LEU A 380 24.04 -15.27 -17.62
CA LEU A 380 25.48 -15.52 -17.79
C LEU A 380 25.88 -15.53 -19.27
N CYS A 381 25.13 -16.23 -20.14
CA CYS A 381 25.40 -16.24 -21.58
C CYS A 381 25.44 -14.82 -22.16
N LYS A 382 24.53 -13.94 -21.73
CA LYS A 382 24.51 -12.53 -22.18
C LYS A 382 25.70 -11.72 -21.68
N LEU A 383 26.21 -12.00 -20.48
CA LEU A 383 27.37 -11.32 -19.91
C LEU A 383 28.71 -11.84 -20.48
N GLN A 384 28.71 -13.04 -21.07
CA GLN A 384 29.89 -13.71 -21.64
C GLN A 384 29.65 -14.16 -23.10
N PRO A 385 29.40 -13.22 -24.03
CA PRO A 385 29.15 -13.58 -25.42
C PRO A 385 30.38 -14.29 -26.03
N GLY A 386 30.16 -15.46 -26.63
CA GLY A 386 31.21 -16.24 -27.31
C GLY A 386 32.10 -17.10 -26.40
N ALA A 387 31.84 -17.16 -25.09
CA ALA A 387 32.45 -18.18 -24.24
C ALA A 387 31.97 -19.58 -24.66
N ALA A 388 32.89 -20.51 -24.91
CA ALA A 388 32.51 -21.89 -25.22
C ALA A 388 31.85 -22.53 -23.98
N SER A 389 30.57 -22.90 -24.11
CA SER A 389 29.86 -23.65 -23.07
C SER A 389 30.36 -25.10 -23.02
N GLU A 390 31.39 -25.35 -22.22
CA GLU A 390 31.75 -26.70 -21.81
C GLU A 390 30.77 -27.20 -20.74
N GLY A 391 29.85 -28.09 -21.13
CA GLY A 391 28.86 -28.74 -20.25
C GLY A 391 27.41 -28.39 -20.62
N GLU A 392 26.53 -29.40 -20.66
CA GLU A 392 25.11 -29.23 -21.02
C GLU A 392 24.38 -28.23 -20.09
N GLU A 393 24.81 -28.14 -18.83
CA GLU A 393 24.26 -27.24 -17.81
C GLU A 393 24.52 -25.75 -18.07
N LYS A 394 25.43 -25.42 -19.00
CA LYS A 394 25.69 -24.06 -19.46
C LYS A 394 24.80 -23.64 -20.64
N ASP A 395 23.97 -24.55 -21.16
CA ASP A 395 22.94 -24.23 -22.13
C ASP A 395 21.61 -23.99 -21.39
N PRO A 396 21.01 -22.78 -21.48
CA PRO A 396 19.68 -22.51 -20.93
C PRO A 396 18.62 -23.54 -21.36
N ASN A 397 18.71 -24.08 -22.58
CA ASN A 397 17.74 -25.06 -23.08
C ASN A 397 17.75 -26.38 -22.29
N PHE A 398 18.87 -26.73 -21.66
CA PHE A 398 18.95 -27.90 -20.78
C PHE A 398 17.99 -27.77 -19.59
N TRP A 399 17.98 -26.61 -18.93
CA TRP A 399 17.09 -26.34 -17.80
C TRP A 399 15.63 -26.18 -18.25
N LEU A 400 15.40 -25.54 -19.40
CA LEU A 400 14.08 -25.39 -19.99
C LEU A 400 13.41 -26.75 -20.28
N ALA A 401 14.17 -27.72 -20.80
CA ALA A 401 13.67 -29.07 -21.05
C ALA A 401 13.23 -29.78 -19.76
N LYS A 402 13.92 -29.56 -18.63
CA LYS A 402 13.51 -30.06 -17.31
C LYS A 402 12.22 -29.38 -16.82
N LEU A 403 12.14 -28.05 -16.93
CA LEU A 403 10.95 -27.27 -16.56
C LEU A 403 9.70 -27.69 -17.32
N ARG A 404 9.80 -27.94 -18.62
CA ARG A 404 8.66 -28.39 -19.44
C ARG A 404 8.05 -29.70 -18.92
N LYS A 405 8.85 -30.58 -18.32
CA LYS A 405 8.38 -31.83 -17.70
C LYS A 405 7.68 -31.56 -16.36
N LEU A 406 8.20 -30.63 -15.56
CA LEU A 406 7.70 -30.33 -14.20
C LEU A 406 6.50 -29.36 -14.18
N ASP A 407 6.37 -28.48 -15.17
CA ASP A 407 5.35 -27.43 -15.22
C ASP A 407 4.60 -27.43 -16.56
N ALA A 408 4.05 -28.59 -16.90
CA ALA A 408 3.34 -28.83 -18.16
C ALA A 408 2.13 -27.89 -18.37
N MET A 409 1.50 -27.42 -17.28
CA MET A 409 0.36 -26.49 -17.35
C MET A 409 0.74 -25.12 -17.90
N GLN A 410 2.02 -24.75 -17.90
CA GLN A 410 2.54 -23.48 -18.38
C GLN A 410 3.30 -23.60 -19.72
N ALA A 411 3.02 -24.62 -20.54
CA ALA A 411 3.71 -24.85 -21.81
C ALA A 411 3.79 -23.61 -22.74
N GLY A 412 2.75 -22.77 -22.76
CA GLY A 412 2.76 -21.52 -23.53
C GLY A 412 3.85 -20.55 -23.07
N ARG A 413 4.02 -20.38 -21.76
CA ARG A 413 5.09 -19.54 -21.17
C ARG A 413 6.47 -20.07 -21.58
N TRP A 414 6.68 -21.38 -21.53
CA TRP A 414 7.97 -21.99 -21.86
C TRP A 414 8.30 -21.89 -23.36
N ASN A 415 7.29 -21.91 -24.24
CA ASN A 415 7.48 -21.63 -25.67
C ASN A 415 7.89 -20.17 -25.93
N ASP A 416 7.43 -19.23 -25.10
CA ASP A 416 7.83 -17.82 -25.23
C ASP A 416 9.29 -17.64 -24.81
N VAL A 417 9.69 -18.27 -23.69
CA VAL A 417 11.07 -18.25 -23.20
C VAL A 417 12.05 -18.88 -24.18
N GLU A 418 11.69 -20.01 -24.81
CA GLU A 418 12.52 -20.64 -25.86
C GLU A 418 12.83 -19.68 -27.00
N ARG A 419 11.81 -18.97 -27.51
CA ARG A 419 11.98 -17.98 -28.58
C ARG A 419 12.86 -16.81 -28.16
N ASP A 420 12.78 -16.39 -26.90
CA ASP A 420 13.62 -15.29 -26.39
C ASP A 420 15.09 -15.74 -26.26
N ILE A 421 15.35 -16.98 -25.82
CA ILE A 421 16.70 -17.58 -25.81
C ILE A 421 17.27 -17.64 -27.22
N GLU A 422 16.51 -18.15 -28.19
CA GLU A 422 16.91 -18.25 -29.60
C GLU A 422 17.25 -16.86 -30.18
N ARG A 423 16.45 -15.84 -29.88
CA ARG A 423 16.68 -14.47 -30.37
C ARG A 423 17.95 -13.86 -29.80
N GLU A 424 18.23 -14.04 -28.52
CA GLU A 424 19.30 -13.31 -27.85
C GLU A 424 20.65 -14.02 -27.82
N ILE A 425 20.71 -15.34 -28.06
CA ILE A 425 21.98 -16.09 -28.16
C ILE A 425 22.48 -16.18 -29.61
N THR A 426 21.57 -16.11 -30.60
CA THR A 426 21.93 -16.21 -32.03
C THR A 426 22.39 -14.88 -32.65
N THR A 427 22.24 -13.77 -31.91
CA THR A 427 22.65 -12.42 -32.33
C THR A 427 23.86 -11.97 -31.51
#